data_AF-A0A955YZK5-F1
#
_entry.id   AF-A0A955YZK5-F1
#
_cell.length_a   1.000
_cell.length_b   1.000
_cell.length_c   1.000
_cell.angle_alpha   90.00
_cell.angle_beta   90.00
_cell.angle_gamma   90.00
#
_symmetry.space_group_name_H-M   'P 1'
#
loop_
_entity.id
_entity.type
_entity.pdbx_description
1 polymer ?
#
loop_
_entity_poly.entity_id
_entity_poly.type
_entity_poly.pdbx_seq_one_letter_code
_entity_poly.pdbx_strand_id
1 'polypeptide(L)'
;MSTGGERPSAAARHISVRCREPLRGDVAIAQVLAEIPDDHALKGMFFRRYVDALGAELDVLLPTLDAPPRLGRYMPFSTYPLADYLRLFDRVARSRYAGFGVREAYRMLARSEVEVFVASTLGRVTFSLLQDPAAALLKYPESFGVLAFGPKVRAERAGEGVCVVFEPYRGALEYAIGVLEGLVLAFDQEPALEIEHGDARTELLVTWSTHDAGAPSIRPSMPPPSMPPSSAGRPPSSRKPR
;
A
#
# COMPACT_ATOMS: atom_id res chain seq x y z
N MET A 1 8.42 35.84 15.98
CA MET A 1 7.54 35.38 17.07
C MET A 1 6.39 34.62 16.44
N SER A 2 6.53 33.29 16.30
CA SER A 2 5.47 32.44 15.75
C SER A 2 4.53 32.05 16.88
N THR A 3 3.30 32.52 16.82
CA THR A 3 2.21 32.06 17.68
C THR A 3 1.86 30.64 17.26
N GLY A 4 2.35 29.66 18.02
CA GLY A 4 1.94 28.27 17.94
C GLY A 4 0.47 28.15 18.34
N GLY A 5 -0.42 28.28 17.37
CA GLY A 5 -1.81 27.91 17.53
C GLY A 5 -1.89 26.40 17.70
N GLU A 6 -2.03 25.95 18.93
CA GLU A 6 -2.33 24.56 19.28
C GLU A 6 -3.65 24.20 18.60
N ARG A 7 -3.58 23.46 17.48
CA ARG A 7 -4.80 22.99 16.81
C ARG A 7 -5.51 22.05 17.79
N PRO A 8 -6.83 22.20 17.98
CA PRO A 8 -7.58 21.26 18.80
C PRO A 8 -7.40 19.86 18.24
N SER A 9 -6.84 18.97 19.07
CA SER A 9 -6.68 17.55 18.77
C SER A 9 -8.04 16.97 18.39
N ALA A 10 -8.18 16.43 17.18
CA ALA A 10 -9.40 15.72 16.83
C ALA A 10 -9.52 14.48 17.74
N ALA A 11 -10.73 14.21 18.23
CA ALA A 11 -10.99 13.02 19.04
C ALA A 11 -10.64 11.76 18.23
N ALA A 12 -9.96 10.80 18.89
CA ALA A 12 -9.65 9.52 18.28
C ALA A 12 -10.93 8.83 17.80
N ARG A 13 -10.87 8.20 16.63
CA ARG A 13 -11.98 7.50 16.00
C ARG A 13 -11.74 6.00 16.12
N HIS A 14 -12.72 5.30 16.70
CA HIS A 14 -12.77 3.85 16.72
C HIS A 14 -13.41 3.31 15.44
N ILE A 15 -12.76 2.35 14.77
CA ILE A 15 -13.23 1.73 13.53
C ILE A 15 -13.00 0.22 13.60
N SER A 16 -14.05 -0.55 13.37
CA SER A 16 -13.96 -2.00 13.20
C SER A 16 -13.97 -2.37 11.72
N VAL A 17 -13.06 -3.25 11.30
CA VAL A 17 -12.93 -3.72 9.92
C VAL A 17 -12.89 -5.25 9.89
N ARG A 18 -13.63 -5.83 8.95
CA ARG A 18 -13.66 -7.27 8.66
C ARG A 18 -13.24 -7.51 7.21
N CYS A 19 -12.42 -8.52 6.95
CA CYS A 19 -11.79 -8.70 5.63
C CYS A 19 -12.81 -8.79 4.46
N ARG A 20 -14.01 -9.35 4.72
CA ARG A 20 -15.09 -9.58 3.75
C ARG A 20 -16.08 -8.42 3.63
N GLU A 21 -16.01 -7.44 4.53
CA GLU A 21 -16.89 -6.28 4.50
C GLU A 21 -16.21 -5.16 3.72
N PRO A 22 -16.75 -4.72 2.58
CA PRO A 22 -16.11 -3.70 1.77
C PRO A 22 -16.14 -2.34 2.47
N LEU A 23 -15.02 -1.63 2.44
CA LEU A 23 -14.96 -0.26 2.94
C LEU A 23 -15.76 0.67 2.02
N ARG A 24 -16.61 1.50 2.62
CA ARG A 24 -17.47 2.43 1.90
C ARG A 24 -16.95 3.85 1.97
N GLY A 25 -17.16 4.61 0.90
CA GLY A 25 -16.83 6.03 0.82
C GLY A 25 -15.60 6.33 -0.03
N ASP A 26 -15.26 7.62 -0.07
CA ASP A 26 -14.12 8.14 -0.83
C ASP A 26 -12.92 8.43 0.10
N VAL A 27 -11.75 8.56 -0.53
CA VAL A 27 -10.51 9.05 0.09
C VAL A 27 -10.23 10.43 -0.48
N ALA A 28 -10.13 11.44 0.39
CA ALA A 28 -9.73 12.79 0.00
C ALA A 28 -8.22 12.84 -0.25
N ILE A 29 -7.76 12.23 -1.34
CA ILE A 29 -6.33 12.04 -1.62
C ILE A 29 -5.53 13.34 -1.63
N ALA A 30 -6.13 14.45 -2.10
CA ALA A 30 -5.46 15.75 -2.08
C ALA A 30 -5.14 16.23 -0.65
N GLN A 31 -6.02 15.94 0.32
CA GLN A 31 -5.77 16.26 1.73
C GLN A 31 -4.69 15.35 2.31
N VAL A 32 -4.75 14.04 2.01
CA VAL A 32 -3.71 13.08 2.42
C VAL A 32 -2.34 13.52 1.90
N LEU A 33 -2.22 13.85 0.62
CA LEU A 33 -0.96 14.29 0.02
C LEU A 33 -0.42 15.59 0.65
N ALA A 34 -1.30 16.51 1.03
CA ALA A 34 -0.91 17.76 1.69
C ALA A 34 -0.40 17.57 3.13
N GLU A 35 -0.70 16.42 3.75
CA GLU A 35 -0.28 16.09 5.12
C GLU A 35 0.99 15.23 5.18
N ILE A 36 1.44 14.69 4.04
CA ILE A 36 2.66 13.90 3.95
C ILE A 36 3.89 14.82 4.15
N PRO A 37 4.74 14.56 5.14
CA PRO A 37 6.01 15.26 5.28
C PRO A 37 6.96 15.00 4.09
N ASP A 38 7.72 16.03 3.69
CA ASP A 38 8.64 15.95 2.54
C ASP A 38 9.77 14.92 2.72
N ASP A 39 10.10 14.56 3.96
CA ASP A 39 11.12 13.56 4.28
C ASP A 39 10.57 12.13 4.29
N HIS A 40 9.26 11.94 4.11
CA HIS A 40 8.66 10.62 3.94
C HIS A 40 8.96 10.06 2.55
N ALA A 41 9.42 8.82 2.52
CA ALA A 41 9.87 8.20 1.28
C ALA A 41 9.73 6.68 1.29
N LEU A 42 9.76 6.07 0.11
CA LEU A 42 9.59 4.62 -0.08
C LEU A 42 10.61 4.09 -1.10
N LYS A 43 11.00 2.82 -0.96
CA LYS A 43 11.86 2.14 -1.93
C LYS A 43 11.17 1.99 -3.30
N GLY A 44 11.95 2.21 -4.36
CA GLY A 44 11.47 2.19 -5.74
C GLY A 44 10.89 0.86 -6.22
N MET A 45 11.18 -0.26 -5.52
CA MET A 45 10.62 -1.56 -5.86
C MET A 45 9.08 -1.60 -5.86
N PHE A 46 8.43 -0.77 -5.04
CA PHE A 46 6.97 -0.69 -4.96
C PHE A 46 6.34 0.14 -6.07
N PHE A 47 7.10 1.02 -6.72
CA PHE A 47 6.60 1.88 -7.80
C PHE A 47 6.46 1.13 -9.12
N ARG A 48 7.34 0.16 -9.38
CA ARG A 48 7.44 -0.51 -10.69
C ARG A 48 6.11 -1.06 -11.16
N ARG A 49 5.38 -1.75 -10.28
CA ARG A 49 4.08 -2.36 -10.62
C ARG A 49 3.03 -1.33 -11.05
N TYR A 50 3.12 -0.10 -10.53
CA TYR A 50 2.20 0.98 -10.87
C TYR A 50 2.56 1.64 -12.19
N VAL A 51 3.85 1.86 -12.43
CA VAL A 51 4.34 2.26 -13.76
C VAL A 51 3.86 1.27 -14.83
N ASP A 52 4.05 -0.03 -14.57
CA ASP A 52 3.64 -1.09 -15.49
C ASP A 52 2.11 -1.13 -15.68
N ALA A 53 1.33 -0.93 -14.60
CA ALA A 53 -0.13 -0.93 -14.66
C ALA A 53 -0.74 0.30 -15.33
N LEU A 54 -0.11 1.47 -15.23
CA LEU A 54 -0.60 2.73 -15.79
C LEU A 54 -0.35 2.82 -17.31
N GLY A 55 0.74 2.24 -17.79
CA GLY A 55 1.11 2.34 -19.21
C GLY A 55 1.15 3.79 -19.68
N ALA A 56 0.38 4.10 -20.73
CA ALA A 56 0.30 5.46 -21.30
C ALA A 56 -0.29 6.51 -20.33
N GLU A 57 -1.07 6.11 -19.32
CA GLU A 57 -1.58 7.07 -18.33
C GLU A 57 -0.48 7.67 -17.45
N LEU A 58 0.68 7.01 -17.38
CA LEU A 58 1.82 7.53 -16.63
C LEU A 58 2.26 8.90 -17.16
N ASP A 59 2.24 9.12 -18.47
CA ASP A 59 2.67 10.38 -19.10
C ASP A 59 1.86 11.58 -18.62
N VAL A 60 0.60 11.36 -18.24
CA VAL A 60 -0.28 12.40 -17.66
C VAL A 60 0.13 12.73 -16.23
N LEU A 61 0.65 11.76 -15.48
CA LEU A 61 1.07 11.94 -14.09
C LEU A 61 2.49 12.48 -13.97
N LEU A 62 3.40 12.19 -14.90
CA LEU A 62 4.81 12.59 -14.83
C LEU A 62 5.05 14.06 -14.44
N PRO A 63 4.32 15.07 -14.98
CA PRO A 63 4.53 16.47 -14.61
C PRO A 63 4.14 16.81 -13.17
N THR A 64 3.42 15.92 -12.49
CA THR A 64 2.95 16.11 -11.10
C THR A 64 3.83 15.41 -10.07
N LEU A 65 4.83 14.64 -10.52
CA LEU A 65 5.73 13.90 -9.65
C LEU A 65 6.97 14.72 -9.32
N ASP A 66 7.37 14.68 -8.05
CA ASP A 66 8.55 15.38 -7.54
C ASP A 66 9.86 14.67 -7.96
N ALA A 67 9.81 13.33 -8.04
CA ALA A 67 10.90 12.47 -8.49
C ALA A 67 10.40 11.44 -9.53
N PRO A 68 10.12 11.88 -10.78
CA PRO A 68 9.67 10.98 -11.84
C PRO A 68 10.72 9.89 -12.17
N PRO A 69 10.29 8.75 -12.74
CA PRO A 69 11.19 7.65 -13.05
C PRO A 69 12.27 8.07 -14.06
N ARG A 70 13.53 7.76 -13.75
CA ARG A 70 14.65 8.03 -14.67
C ARG A 70 14.70 6.96 -15.75
N LEU A 71 14.77 7.36 -17.02
CA LEU A 71 14.75 6.45 -18.17
C LEU A 71 13.52 5.52 -18.14
N GLY A 72 12.37 6.02 -17.66
CA GLY A 72 11.12 5.27 -17.59
C GLY A 72 11.05 4.19 -16.51
N ARG A 73 12.01 4.12 -15.57
CA ARG A 73 11.98 3.14 -14.48
C ARG A 73 12.36 3.71 -13.11
N TYR A 74 11.75 3.16 -12.07
CA TYR A 74 12.19 3.31 -10.68
C TYR A 74 13.23 2.24 -10.34
N MET A 75 14.33 2.64 -9.69
CA MET A 75 15.37 1.72 -9.27
C MET A 75 14.98 1.06 -7.93
N PRO A 76 15.00 -0.28 -7.81
CA PRO A 76 14.43 -0.98 -6.65
C PRO A 76 14.89 -0.48 -5.27
N PHE A 77 16.19 -0.19 -5.13
CA PHE A 77 16.81 0.19 -3.84
C PHE A 77 16.94 1.70 -3.63
N SER A 78 16.66 2.50 -4.67
CA SER A 78 16.60 3.95 -4.54
C SER A 78 15.34 4.36 -3.77
N THR A 79 15.43 5.50 -3.10
CA THR A 79 14.37 6.06 -2.27
C THR A 79 13.69 7.19 -3.04
N TYR A 80 12.35 7.25 -3.00
CA TYR A 80 11.54 8.23 -3.72
C TYR A 80 10.46 8.81 -2.80
N PRO A 81 9.99 10.05 -3.03
CA PRO A 81 8.98 10.69 -2.19
C PRO A 81 7.72 9.83 -2.03
N LEU A 82 7.20 9.72 -0.80
CA LEU A 82 5.98 8.97 -0.53
C LEU A 82 4.75 9.62 -1.21
N ALA A 83 4.75 10.94 -1.38
CA ALA A 83 3.70 11.65 -2.09
C ALA A 83 3.56 11.17 -3.55
N ASP A 84 4.69 10.98 -4.26
CA ASP A 84 4.68 10.43 -5.63
C ASP A 84 4.11 9.02 -5.66
N TYR A 85 4.51 8.18 -4.70
CA TYR A 85 3.97 6.83 -4.58
C TYR A 85 2.44 6.86 -4.42
N LEU A 86 1.92 7.72 -3.54
CA LEU A 86 0.48 7.84 -3.28
C LEU A 86 -0.30 8.38 -4.47
N ARG A 87 0.29 9.27 -5.29
CA ARG A 87 -0.33 9.73 -6.56
C ARG A 87 -0.49 8.58 -7.55
N LEU A 88 0.55 7.76 -7.72
CA LEU A 88 0.49 6.58 -8.59
C LEU A 88 -0.48 5.53 -8.04
N PHE A 89 -0.44 5.30 -6.73
CA PHE A 89 -1.31 4.38 -6.00
C PHE A 89 -2.79 4.73 -6.20
N ASP A 90 -3.17 5.99 -5.97
CA ASP A 90 -4.54 6.48 -6.14
C ASP A 90 -5.06 6.19 -7.55
N ARG A 91 -4.26 6.56 -8.57
CA ARG A 91 -4.65 6.35 -9.95
C ARG A 91 -4.85 4.88 -10.28
N VAL A 92 -3.92 4.02 -9.87
CA VAL A 92 -4.01 2.57 -10.11
C VAL A 92 -5.18 1.94 -9.35
N ALA A 93 -5.43 2.35 -8.10
CA ALA A 93 -6.54 1.83 -7.31
C ALA A 93 -7.88 2.15 -7.99
N ARG A 94 -8.08 3.41 -8.39
CA ARG A 94 -9.31 3.86 -9.04
C ARG A 94 -9.54 3.21 -10.41
N SER A 95 -8.48 3.01 -11.21
CA SER A 95 -8.62 2.40 -12.53
C SER A 95 -8.83 0.88 -12.44
N ARG A 96 -8.08 0.19 -11.57
CA ARG A 96 -8.13 -1.28 -11.45
C ARG A 96 -9.39 -1.79 -10.76
N TYR A 97 -9.93 -1.01 -9.82
CA TYR A 97 -11.09 -1.39 -9.00
C TYR A 97 -12.27 -0.42 -9.18
N ALA A 98 -12.52 0.04 -10.40
CA ALA A 98 -13.56 1.02 -10.71
C ALA A 98 -15.00 0.60 -10.31
N GLY A 99 -15.25 -0.70 -10.10
CA GLY A 99 -16.52 -1.22 -9.59
C GLY A 99 -16.71 -1.14 -8.08
N PHE A 100 -15.70 -0.71 -7.33
CA PHE A 100 -15.69 -0.64 -5.87
C PHE A 100 -15.62 0.82 -5.39
N GLY A 101 -16.00 1.05 -4.13
CA GLY A 101 -15.73 2.33 -3.45
C GLY A 101 -14.22 2.56 -3.34
N VAL A 102 -13.77 3.81 -3.38
CA VAL A 102 -12.33 4.15 -3.42
C VAL A 102 -11.59 3.64 -2.19
N ARG A 103 -12.23 3.70 -1.01
CA ARG A 103 -11.64 3.14 0.21
C ARG A 103 -11.38 1.63 0.09
N GLU A 104 -12.32 0.88 -0.47
CA GLU A 104 -12.12 -0.55 -0.73
C GLU A 104 -11.07 -0.78 -1.82
N ALA A 105 -11.08 0.01 -2.90
CA ALA A 105 -10.07 -0.06 -3.95
C ALA A 105 -8.64 0.11 -3.40
N TYR A 106 -8.46 1.08 -2.50
CA TYR A 106 -7.19 1.31 -1.80
C TYR A 106 -6.78 0.09 -0.97
N ARG A 107 -7.68 -0.39 -0.11
CA ARG A 107 -7.44 -1.57 0.72
C ARG A 107 -7.07 -2.79 -0.11
N MET A 108 -7.82 -3.07 -1.19
CA MET A 108 -7.56 -4.19 -2.09
C MET A 108 -6.20 -4.06 -2.78
N LEU A 109 -5.84 -2.87 -3.28
CA LEU A 109 -4.53 -2.65 -3.89
C LEU A 109 -3.40 -2.82 -2.87
N ALA A 110 -3.58 -2.31 -1.65
CA ALA A 110 -2.61 -2.41 -0.57
C ALA A 110 -2.38 -3.85 -0.10
N ARG A 111 -3.41 -4.72 -0.06
CA ARG A 111 -3.23 -6.16 0.21
C ARG A 111 -2.20 -6.80 -0.71
N SER A 112 -2.23 -6.44 -2.00
CA SER A 112 -1.28 -6.97 -2.98
C SER A 112 0.15 -6.44 -2.84
N GLU A 113 0.41 -5.44 -1.99
CA GLU A 113 1.79 -4.99 -1.71
C GLU A 113 2.62 -6.08 -1.03
N VAL A 114 1.97 -6.94 -0.24
CA VAL A 114 2.64 -8.06 0.42
C VAL A 114 3.23 -9.02 -0.60
N GLU A 115 2.56 -9.25 -1.73
CA GLU A 115 3.09 -10.09 -2.81
C GLU A 115 4.37 -9.51 -3.42
N VAL A 116 4.43 -8.18 -3.59
CA VAL A 116 5.61 -7.47 -4.11
C VAL A 116 6.78 -7.62 -3.15
N PHE A 117 6.51 -7.46 -1.85
CA PHE A 117 7.51 -7.66 -0.83
C PHE A 117 8.00 -9.11 -0.82
N VAL A 118 7.09 -10.09 -0.77
CA VAL A 118 7.40 -11.53 -0.79
C VAL A 118 8.19 -11.93 -2.03
N ALA A 119 7.93 -11.33 -3.20
CA ALA A 119 8.68 -11.60 -4.43
C ALA A 119 10.11 -11.06 -4.42
N SER A 120 10.41 -10.07 -3.55
CA SER A 120 11.74 -9.49 -3.45
C SER A 120 12.74 -10.42 -2.74
N THR A 121 14.04 -10.23 -2.96
CA THR A 121 15.06 -11.01 -2.24
C THR A 121 14.94 -10.85 -0.73
N LEU A 122 14.74 -9.62 -0.24
CA LEU A 122 14.58 -9.36 1.19
C LEU A 122 13.33 -10.07 1.73
N GLY A 123 12.18 -9.90 1.08
CA GLY A 123 10.94 -10.50 1.55
C GLY A 123 10.94 -12.02 1.48
N ARG A 124 11.53 -12.65 0.44
CA ARG A 124 11.71 -14.11 0.41
C ARG A 124 12.49 -14.63 1.61
N VAL A 125 13.60 -13.97 1.95
CA VAL A 125 14.40 -14.35 3.13
C VAL A 125 13.60 -14.14 4.40
N THR A 126 12.96 -12.97 4.58
CA THR A 126 12.14 -12.69 5.76
C THR A 126 11.02 -13.71 5.92
N PHE A 127 10.21 -13.95 4.89
CA PHE A 127 9.06 -14.86 4.93
C PHE A 127 9.45 -16.32 5.12
N SER A 128 10.62 -16.76 4.65
CA SER A 128 11.09 -18.13 4.89
C SER A 128 11.29 -18.48 6.37
N LEU A 129 11.40 -17.46 7.23
CA LEU A 129 11.59 -17.60 8.67
C LEU A 129 10.29 -17.41 9.46
N LEU A 130 9.18 -17.01 8.81
CA LEU A 130 7.92 -16.74 9.47
C LEU A 130 7.03 -17.98 9.45
N GLN A 131 6.47 -18.34 10.60
CA GLN A 131 5.64 -19.55 10.75
C GLN A 131 4.14 -19.28 10.77
N ASP A 132 3.73 -18.07 11.20
CA ASP A 132 2.34 -17.72 11.41
C ASP A 132 2.10 -16.20 11.19
N PRO A 133 0.84 -15.73 11.11
CA PRO A 133 0.52 -14.31 10.94
C PRO A 133 1.12 -13.42 12.03
N ALA A 134 1.21 -13.92 13.26
CA ALA A 134 1.68 -13.11 14.36
C ALA A 134 3.17 -12.82 14.26
N ALA A 135 3.97 -13.81 13.88
CA ALA A 135 5.38 -13.64 13.58
C ALA A 135 5.57 -12.60 12.46
N ALA A 136 4.73 -12.63 11.44
CA ALA A 136 4.78 -11.66 10.34
C ALA A 136 4.44 -10.23 10.81
N LEU A 137 3.37 -10.06 11.58
CA LEU A 137 2.94 -8.77 12.12
C LEU A 137 3.95 -8.20 13.12
N LEU A 138 4.55 -9.03 13.98
CA LEU A 138 5.61 -8.61 14.90
C LEU A 138 6.91 -8.23 14.18
N LYS A 139 7.20 -8.84 13.03
CA LYS A 139 8.37 -8.50 12.20
C LYS A 139 8.14 -7.26 11.32
N TYR A 140 6.88 -6.91 11.06
CA TYR A 140 6.51 -5.82 10.17
C TYR A 140 7.21 -4.48 10.45
N PRO A 141 7.35 -4.00 11.71
CA PRO A 141 8.04 -2.73 11.97
C PRO A 141 9.48 -2.68 11.46
N GLU A 142 10.23 -3.78 11.60
CA GLU A 142 11.60 -3.87 11.13
C GLU A 142 11.66 -3.87 9.60
N SER A 143 10.81 -4.68 8.95
CA SER A 143 10.72 -4.71 7.49
C SER A 143 10.29 -3.35 6.93
N PHE A 144 9.32 -2.69 7.56
CA PHE A 144 8.86 -1.36 7.18
C PHE A 144 10.00 -0.34 7.26
N GLY A 145 10.79 -0.34 8.34
CA GLY A 145 11.91 0.59 8.52
C GLY A 145 13.05 0.43 7.50
N VAL A 146 13.18 -0.72 6.85
CA VAL A 146 14.13 -0.93 5.74
C VAL A 146 13.58 -0.40 4.41
N LEU A 147 12.26 -0.39 4.27
CA LEU A 147 11.55 -0.14 3.02
C LEU A 147 11.01 1.28 2.90
N ALA A 148 10.75 1.95 4.01
CA ALA A 148 10.14 3.26 4.08
C ALA A 148 10.87 4.17 5.08
N PHE A 149 10.88 5.45 4.77
CA PHE A 149 11.20 6.53 5.68
C PHE A 149 9.90 7.24 6.03
N GLY A 150 9.62 7.42 7.32
CA GLY A 150 8.43 8.15 7.77
C GLY A 150 7.97 7.71 9.17
N PRO A 151 6.73 7.23 9.33
CA PRO A 151 6.15 6.96 10.64
C PRO A 151 6.99 5.95 11.43
N LYS A 152 7.12 6.18 12.74
CA LYS A 152 7.62 5.12 13.64
C LYS A 152 6.55 4.06 13.75
N VAL A 153 6.92 2.81 13.48
CA VAL A 153 6.03 1.65 13.60
C VAL A 153 6.51 0.78 14.75
N ARG A 154 5.57 0.26 15.54
CA ARG A 154 5.82 -0.74 16.58
C ARG A 154 4.76 -1.83 16.49
N ALA A 155 5.10 -3.03 16.94
CA ALA A 155 4.16 -4.12 17.02
C ALA A 155 4.40 -4.92 18.31
N GLU A 156 3.33 -5.29 18.99
CA GLU A 156 3.38 -6.09 20.21
C GLU A 156 2.21 -7.07 20.29
N ARG A 157 2.40 -8.17 21.02
CA ARG A 157 1.31 -9.12 21.29
C ARG A 157 0.25 -8.44 22.14
N ALA A 158 -1.02 -8.62 21.78
CA ALA A 158 -2.16 -8.07 22.50
C ALA A 158 -3.30 -9.10 22.51
N GLY A 159 -3.45 -9.82 23.62
CA GLY A 159 -4.42 -10.92 23.73
C GLY A 159 -4.19 -11.98 22.66
N GLU A 160 -5.23 -12.26 21.87
CA GLU A 160 -5.19 -13.23 20.76
C GLU A 160 -4.62 -12.65 19.45
N GLY A 161 -4.30 -11.35 19.43
CA GLY A 161 -3.84 -10.63 18.24
C GLY A 161 -2.47 -9.98 18.39
N VAL A 162 -2.18 -9.08 17.46
CA VAL A 162 -1.00 -8.19 17.48
C VAL A 162 -1.49 -6.76 17.32
N CYS A 163 -1.10 -5.88 18.24
CA CYS A 163 -1.32 -4.45 18.12
C CYS A 163 -0.17 -3.82 17.34
N VAL A 164 -0.49 -3.14 16.24
CA VAL A 164 0.47 -2.38 15.43
C VAL A 164 0.19 -0.90 15.60
N VAL A 165 1.21 -0.13 15.97
CA VAL A 165 1.10 1.30 16.29
C VAL A 165 1.95 2.12 15.34
N PHE A 166 1.37 3.19 14.78
CA PHE A 166 2.03 4.19 13.94
C PHE A 166 2.06 5.56 14.65
N GLU A 167 3.23 6.20 14.71
CA GLU A 167 3.44 7.49 15.39
C GLU A 167 4.31 8.47 14.57
N PRO A 168 3.72 9.57 14.04
CA PRO A 168 2.34 9.69 13.60
C PRO A 168 2.12 9.04 12.23
N TYR A 169 0.91 8.55 11.94
CA TYR A 169 0.55 8.08 10.60
C TYR A 169 0.06 9.24 9.72
N ARG A 170 0.59 9.36 8.49
CA ARG A 170 0.26 10.45 7.55
C ARG A 170 -0.17 9.97 6.16
N GLY A 171 -0.66 8.73 6.03
CA GLY A 171 -1.13 8.16 4.76
C GLY A 171 -2.65 7.94 4.73
N ALA A 172 -3.14 7.34 3.63
CA ALA A 172 -4.50 6.83 3.59
C ALA A 172 -4.62 5.61 4.50
N LEU A 173 -5.50 5.64 5.51
CA LEU A 173 -5.66 4.57 6.51
C LEU A 173 -5.90 3.20 5.86
N GLU A 174 -6.61 3.19 4.73
CA GLU A 174 -6.90 2.00 3.92
C GLU A 174 -5.65 1.29 3.43
N TYR A 175 -4.54 2.03 3.22
CA TYR A 175 -3.26 1.44 2.87
C TYR A 175 -2.72 0.60 4.03
N ALA A 176 -2.69 1.15 5.25
CA ALA A 176 -2.24 0.40 6.43
C ALA A 176 -3.11 -0.83 6.70
N ILE A 177 -4.45 -0.67 6.60
CA ILE A 177 -5.39 -1.78 6.72
C ILE A 177 -5.06 -2.88 5.71
N GLY A 178 -4.97 -2.53 4.43
CA GLY A 178 -4.75 -3.51 3.37
C GLY A 178 -3.40 -4.24 3.51
N VAL A 179 -2.32 -3.54 3.87
CA VAL A 179 -1.01 -4.18 4.10
C VAL A 179 -1.06 -5.18 5.26
N LEU A 180 -1.64 -4.80 6.40
CA LEU A 180 -1.73 -5.68 7.57
C LEU A 180 -2.64 -6.88 7.31
N GLU A 181 -3.74 -6.68 6.60
CA GLU A 181 -4.58 -7.79 6.12
C GLU A 181 -3.82 -8.72 5.17
N GLY A 182 -3.06 -8.15 4.24
CA GLY A 182 -2.25 -8.91 3.29
C GLY A 182 -1.23 -9.82 4.00
N LEU A 183 -0.65 -9.37 5.12
CA LEU A 183 0.29 -10.18 5.91
C LEU A 183 -0.41 -11.40 6.52
N VAL A 184 -1.63 -11.24 7.03
CA VAL A 184 -2.42 -12.35 7.59
C VAL A 184 -2.89 -13.30 6.49
N LEU A 185 -3.38 -12.75 5.38
CA LEU A 185 -3.86 -13.51 4.22
C LEU A 185 -2.75 -14.38 3.58
N ALA A 186 -1.49 -13.97 3.69
CA ALA A 186 -0.35 -14.76 3.22
C ALA A 186 -0.19 -16.12 3.93
N PHE A 187 -0.84 -16.32 5.07
CA PHE A 187 -0.88 -17.58 5.82
C PHE A 187 -2.26 -18.26 5.77
N ASP A 188 -3.10 -17.91 4.80
CA ASP A 188 -4.45 -18.47 4.62
C ASP A 188 -5.36 -18.29 5.85
N GLN A 189 -5.17 -17.20 6.59
CA GLN A 189 -6.02 -16.80 7.73
C GLN A 189 -6.88 -15.59 7.37
N GLU A 190 -8.02 -15.45 8.06
CA GLU A 190 -8.98 -14.37 7.81
C GLU A 190 -8.76 -13.21 8.81
N PRO A 191 -8.30 -12.02 8.36
CA PRO A 191 -8.01 -10.91 9.28
C PRO A 191 -9.26 -10.14 9.74
N ALA A 192 -9.19 -9.64 10.97
CA ALA A 192 -10.10 -8.65 11.54
C ALA A 192 -9.26 -7.57 12.24
N LEU A 193 -9.70 -6.31 12.13
CA LEU A 193 -8.98 -5.17 12.70
C LEU A 193 -9.92 -4.33 13.56
N GLU A 194 -9.45 -3.96 14.75
CA GLU A 194 -10.02 -2.88 15.56
C GLU A 194 -9.01 -1.72 15.57
N ILE A 195 -9.45 -0.52 15.21
CA ILE A 195 -8.58 0.60 14.91
C ILE A 195 -8.95 1.80 15.77
N GLU A 196 -7.97 2.35 16.47
CA GLU A 196 -8.04 3.66 17.11
C GLU A 196 -7.20 4.65 16.30
N HIS A 197 -7.86 5.53 15.55
CA HIS A 197 -7.21 6.48 14.66
C HIS A 197 -7.29 7.91 15.21
N GLY A 198 -6.15 8.47 15.60
CA GLY A 198 -6.01 9.87 16.00
C GLY A 198 -4.87 10.58 15.27
N ASP A 199 -4.79 11.90 15.44
CA ASP A 199 -3.87 12.77 14.71
C ASP A 199 -2.39 12.46 14.99
N ALA A 200 -2.05 12.04 16.22
CA ALA A 200 -0.67 11.76 16.62
C ALA A 200 -0.31 10.26 16.56
N ARG A 201 -1.33 9.40 16.56
CA ARG A 201 -1.16 7.96 16.81
C ARG A 201 -2.30 7.19 16.17
N THR A 202 -1.96 6.12 15.48
CA THR A 202 -2.94 5.15 14.96
C THR A 202 -2.57 3.77 15.47
N GLU A 203 -3.49 3.13 16.18
CA GLU A 203 -3.34 1.77 16.68
C GLU A 203 -4.27 0.84 15.91
N LEU A 204 -3.76 -0.32 15.50
CA LEU A 204 -4.52 -1.34 14.81
C LEU A 204 -4.28 -2.66 15.54
N LEU A 205 -5.29 -3.11 16.28
CA LEU A 205 -5.32 -4.46 16.82
C LEU A 205 -5.76 -5.42 15.72
N VAL A 206 -4.83 -6.26 15.28
CA VAL A 206 -5.07 -7.25 14.23
C VAL A 206 -5.29 -8.62 14.88
N THR A 207 -6.45 -9.21 14.64
CA THR A 207 -6.80 -10.58 15.00
C THR A 207 -7.10 -11.39 13.74
N TRP A 208 -7.16 -12.72 13.86
CA TRP A 208 -7.46 -13.58 12.74
C TRP A 208 -8.13 -14.88 13.17
N SER A 209 -8.85 -15.50 12.24
CA SER A 209 -9.43 -16.83 12.40
C SER A 209 -8.96 -17.74 11.27
N THR A 210 -8.88 -19.04 11.56
CA THR A 210 -8.72 -20.05 10.52
C THR A 210 -9.87 -19.97 9.53
N HIS A 211 -9.53 -19.98 8.24
CA HIS A 211 -10.53 -20.06 7.19
C HIS A 211 -11.33 -21.34 7.37
N ASP A 212 -12.64 -21.22 7.53
CA ASP A 212 -13.53 -22.38 7.57
C ASP A 212 -13.40 -23.10 6.21
N ALA A 213 -12.95 -24.36 6.21
CA ALA A 213 -12.53 -25.07 5.00
C ALA A 213 -13.67 -25.29 3.96
N GLY A 214 -14.91 -24.92 4.31
CA GLY A 214 -16.09 -25.00 3.45
C GLY A 214 -16.53 -23.70 2.78
N ALA A 215 -15.95 -22.55 3.13
CA ALA A 215 -16.26 -21.29 2.45
C ALA A 215 -15.46 -21.17 1.15
N PRO A 216 -16.04 -20.71 0.02
CA PRO A 216 -15.29 -20.50 -1.21
C PRO A 216 -14.15 -19.51 -0.94
N SER A 217 -12.93 -19.90 -1.29
CA SER A 217 -11.75 -19.05 -1.16
C SER A 217 -11.97 -17.76 -1.93
N ILE A 218 -12.16 -16.65 -1.21
CA ILE A 218 -12.11 -15.30 -1.76
C ILE A 218 -10.63 -14.90 -1.82
N ARG A 219 -9.75 -15.75 -2.35
CA ARG A 219 -8.62 -15.18 -3.07
C ARG A 219 -9.28 -14.51 -4.26
N PRO A 220 -9.34 -13.16 -4.35
CA PRO A 220 -9.70 -12.56 -5.60
C PRO A 220 -8.78 -13.20 -6.62
N SER A 221 -9.35 -14.04 -7.50
CA SER A 221 -8.68 -14.46 -8.72
C SER A 221 -8.22 -13.14 -9.32
N MET A 222 -6.93 -12.85 -9.17
CA MET A 222 -6.38 -11.68 -9.78
C MET A 222 -6.65 -11.89 -11.26
N PRO A 223 -7.43 -11.01 -11.93
CA PRO A 223 -7.38 -11.03 -13.37
C PRO A 223 -5.89 -10.90 -13.71
N PRO A 224 -5.36 -11.77 -14.59
CA PRO A 224 -3.97 -11.63 -15.02
C PRO A 224 -3.77 -10.17 -15.45
N PRO A 225 -2.59 -9.57 -15.19
CA PRO A 225 -2.33 -8.22 -15.64
C PRO A 225 -2.76 -8.14 -17.12
N SER A 226 -3.71 -7.25 -17.42
CA SER A 226 -4.19 -7.04 -18.77
C SER A 226 -2.96 -6.92 -19.65
N MET A 227 -2.74 -7.87 -20.56
CA MET A 227 -1.56 -7.80 -21.43
C MET A 227 -1.60 -6.42 -22.09
N PRO A 228 -0.48 -5.67 -22.09
CA PRO A 228 -0.43 -4.43 -22.83
C PRO A 228 -0.86 -4.73 -24.27
N PRO A 229 -1.63 -3.85 -24.91
CA PRO A 229 -2.01 -4.05 -26.30
C PRO A 229 -0.75 -4.33 -27.09
N SER A 230 -0.73 -5.48 -27.77
CA SER A 230 0.37 -5.87 -28.66
C SER A 230 0.69 -4.65 -29.53
N SER A 231 1.94 -4.19 -29.46
CA SER A 231 2.42 -3.07 -30.26
C SER A 231 2.37 -3.47 -31.73
N ALA A 232 1.19 -3.32 -32.32
CA ALA A 232 0.96 -3.51 -33.73
C ALA A 232 1.85 -2.53 -34.49
N GLY A 233 2.89 -3.08 -35.12
CA GLY A 233 3.61 -2.56 -36.27
C GLY A 233 3.98 -1.08 -36.24
N ARG A 234 5.18 -0.76 -35.75
CA ARG A 234 5.90 0.40 -36.32
C ARG A 234 6.11 0.12 -37.82
N PRO A 235 5.62 0.97 -38.75
CA PRO A 235 5.92 0.80 -40.16
C PRO A 235 7.43 0.94 -40.41
N PRO A 236 7.99 0.21 -41.40
CA PRO A 236 9.42 0.26 -41.69
C PRO A 236 9.83 1.65 -42.15
N SER A 237 10.85 2.20 -41.49
CA SER A 237 11.55 3.42 -41.88
C SER A 237 12.16 3.24 -43.27
N SER A 238 11.61 3.92 -44.28
CA SER A 238 12.18 4.00 -45.61
C SER A 238 13.48 4.80 -45.57
N ARG A 239 14.62 4.10 -45.61
CA ARG A 239 15.92 4.70 -45.91
C ARG A 239 15.90 5.33 -47.31
N LYS A 240 16.23 6.62 -47.40
CA LYS A 240 16.57 7.27 -48.68
C LYS A 240 17.93 6.74 -49.18
N PRO A 241 18.07 6.41 -50.48
CA PRO A 241 19.37 6.15 -51.08
C PRO A 241 20.14 7.47 -51.24
N ARG A 242 21.47 7.35 -51.19
CA ARG A 242 22.45 8.41 -51.40
C ARG A 242 22.52 8.83 -52.87
#